data_AF-A0A3G6YIM8-F1
#
_entry.id   AF-A0A3G6YIM8-F1
#
_cell.length_a   1.000
_cell.length_b   1.000
_cell.length_c   1.000
_cell.angle_alpha   90.00
_cell.angle_beta   90.00
_cell.angle_gamma   90.00
#
_symmetry.space_group_name_H-M   'P 1'
#
loop_
_entity.id
_entity.type
_entity.pdbx_description
1 polymer ?
#
loop_
_entity_poly.entity_id
_entity_poly.type
_entity_poly.pdbx_seq_one_letter_code
_entity_poly.pdbx_strand_id
1 'polypeptide(L)'
;MSSISDFSNYSLNAIDKITITELGQDELRTGFDEKLILAENINSLELKQIFMNEEDLRVLKLAREKEIWSSVDLEKVLAEIQSDILNKISFSREDVTNNVNEAKKTELDLFLEENLSNLSPEIINRLNLIKKLSNDQVVTQSKLDAKKWIYKRAMDLGWDAKLFNEFESYLPYEGRGRPSIERIGKKYQYIAYHEYLAYLIDSYQIKSQSYMSYSSAEDFLGSWQLDLRDIDPTLFIRTTYDQWGSSSNSTWWQPITMYFTESMDLQILKDWLWNKENIPDLKKSSSCTR
;
A
#
# COMPACT_ATOMS: atom_id res chain seq x y z
N MET A 1 -11.15 21.29 -10.91
CA MET A 1 -11.57 19.91 -10.61
C MET A 1 -12.86 19.96 -9.82
N SER A 2 -13.99 19.57 -10.41
CA SER A 2 -15.11 19.10 -9.58
C SER A 2 -14.62 17.87 -8.83
N SER A 3 -14.81 17.91 -7.51
CA SER A 3 -14.04 17.30 -6.43
C SER A 3 -13.30 15.99 -6.72
N ILE A 4 -12.02 15.95 -6.31
CA ILE A 4 -11.22 14.73 -6.11
C ILE A 4 -11.90 13.73 -5.14
N SER A 5 -12.99 14.15 -4.47
CA SER A 5 -13.79 13.34 -3.57
C SER A 5 -14.43 12.15 -4.27
N ASP A 6 -14.90 12.32 -5.52
CA ASP A 6 -15.65 11.27 -6.23
C ASP A 6 -14.75 10.09 -6.64
N PHE A 7 -13.51 10.39 -7.03
CA PHE A 7 -12.52 9.35 -7.35
C PHE A 7 -12.12 8.56 -6.10
N SER A 8 -12.12 9.21 -4.93
CA SER A 8 -11.43 8.68 -3.76
C SER A 8 -12.14 7.63 -2.92
N ASN A 9 -13.48 7.57 -2.96
CA ASN A 9 -14.22 6.73 -2.01
C ASN A 9 -14.30 5.25 -2.43
N TYR A 10 -14.15 4.94 -3.72
CA TYR A 10 -14.25 3.56 -4.22
C TYR A 10 -13.01 3.05 -4.97
N SER A 11 -12.18 3.93 -5.55
CA SER A 11 -11.06 3.46 -6.38
C SER A 11 -9.82 3.05 -5.59
N LEU A 12 -9.50 3.72 -4.48
CA LEU A 12 -8.19 3.61 -3.82
C LEU A 12 -8.10 2.50 -2.75
N ASN A 13 -9.04 1.54 -2.70
CA ASN A 13 -9.01 0.48 -1.69
C ASN A 13 -7.81 -0.45 -1.83
N ALA A 14 -7.27 -0.60 -3.05
CA ALA A 14 -6.04 -1.38 -3.27
C ALA A 14 -4.83 -0.78 -2.55
N ILE A 15 -4.80 0.53 -2.33
CA ILE A 15 -3.71 1.21 -1.61
C ILE A 15 -3.60 0.73 -0.16
N ASP A 16 -4.73 0.43 0.49
CA ASP A 16 -4.72 -0.08 1.88
C ASP A 16 -4.18 -1.50 2.00
N LYS A 17 -4.00 -2.21 0.87
CA LYS A 17 -3.48 -3.58 0.84
C LYS A 17 -1.99 -3.63 0.55
N ILE A 18 -1.41 -2.53 0.04
CA ILE A 18 0.02 -2.45 -0.25
C ILE A 18 0.71 -1.84 0.97
N THR A 19 1.75 -2.50 1.46
CA THR A 19 2.52 -2.05 2.63
C THR A 19 3.48 -0.94 2.24
N ILE A 20 4.09 -0.29 3.23
CA ILE A 20 5.24 0.59 3.02
C ILE A 20 6.58 -0.15 3.03
N THR A 21 6.56 -1.45 3.27
CA THR A 21 7.76 -2.29 3.33
C THR A 21 8.22 -2.64 1.94
N GLU A 22 9.49 -2.36 1.63
CA GLU A 22 10.09 -2.67 0.33
C GLU A 22 10.17 -4.19 0.10
N LEU A 23 10.12 -4.60 -1.16
CA LEU A 23 10.37 -5.99 -1.54
C LEU A 23 11.78 -6.44 -1.08
N GLY A 24 11.88 -7.65 -0.53
CA GLY A 24 13.15 -8.24 -0.07
C GLY A 24 13.52 -7.93 1.39
N GLN A 25 12.72 -7.15 2.12
CA GLN A 25 12.83 -7.04 3.57
C GLN A 25 12.11 -8.22 4.25
N ASP A 26 12.75 -8.86 5.24
CA ASP A 26 12.16 -10.02 5.91
C ASP A 26 11.02 -9.62 6.87
N GLU A 27 11.14 -8.47 7.51
CA GLU A 27 10.16 -7.98 8.50
C GLU A 27 9.31 -6.83 7.94
N LEU A 28 8.00 -6.92 8.19
CA LEU A 28 7.07 -5.87 7.80
C LEU A 28 7.18 -4.68 8.74
N ARG A 29 7.24 -3.48 8.16
CA ARG A 29 7.18 -2.22 8.92
C ARG A 29 5.84 -2.08 9.65
N THR A 30 5.95 -1.93 10.95
CA THR A 30 4.86 -1.74 11.88
C THR A 30 4.68 -0.27 12.27
N GLY A 31 3.60 0.03 12.98
CA GLY A 31 3.35 1.37 13.51
C GLY A 31 4.45 1.83 14.48
N PHE A 32 5.07 0.89 15.20
CA PHE A 32 6.22 1.20 16.06
C PHE A 32 7.45 1.61 15.25
N ASP A 33 7.76 0.90 14.17
CA ASP A 33 8.90 1.24 13.31
C ASP A 33 8.75 2.63 12.72
N GLU A 34 7.55 2.99 12.24
CA GLU A 34 7.29 4.33 11.71
C GLU A 34 7.40 5.43 12.78
N LYS A 35 7.06 5.14 14.06
CA LYS A 35 7.30 6.06 15.18
C LYS A 35 8.79 6.31 15.38
N LEU A 36 9.60 5.24 15.38
CA LEU A 36 11.05 5.35 15.53
C LEU A 36 11.70 6.09 14.37
N ILE A 37 11.33 5.75 13.13
CA ILE A 37 11.83 6.41 11.92
C ILE A 37 11.49 7.90 11.94
N LEU A 38 10.29 8.27 12.37
CA LEU A 38 9.91 9.67 12.49
C LEU A 38 10.75 10.39 13.57
N ALA A 39 10.97 9.78 14.74
CA ALA A 39 11.81 10.35 15.78
C ALA A 39 13.25 10.58 15.29
N GLU A 40 13.79 9.64 14.50
CA GLU A 40 15.11 9.73 13.87
C GLU A 40 15.16 10.83 12.81
N ASN A 41 14.14 10.95 11.96
CA ASN A 41 14.06 12.00 10.93
C ASN A 41 14.00 13.41 11.54
N ILE A 42 13.39 13.55 12.72
CA ILE A 42 13.32 14.82 13.48
C ILE A 42 14.59 15.00 14.34
N ASN A 43 15.41 13.97 14.47
CA ASN A 43 16.60 13.92 15.33
C ASN A 43 16.27 14.23 16.81
N SER A 44 15.11 13.73 17.29
CA SER A 44 14.67 13.93 18.67
C SER A 44 14.89 12.66 19.50
N LEU A 45 15.89 12.72 20.39
CA LEU A 45 16.17 11.64 21.33
C LEU A 45 15.03 11.45 22.34
N GLU A 46 14.39 12.54 22.76
CA GLU A 46 13.26 12.53 23.69
C GLU A 46 12.07 11.78 23.10
N LEU A 47 11.69 12.06 21.85
CA LEU A 47 10.60 11.33 21.16
C LEU A 47 10.91 9.85 21.03
N LYS A 48 12.16 9.50 20.69
CA LYS A 48 12.59 8.11 20.57
C LYS A 48 12.42 7.38 21.90
N GLN A 49 12.83 8.00 23.01
CA GLN A 49 12.67 7.43 24.35
C GLN A 49 11.20 7.27 24.74
N ILE A 50 10.35 8.26 24.46
CA ILE A 50 8.91 8.18 24.73
C ILE A 50 8.30 6.96 24.01
N PHE A 51 8.58 6.80 22.71
CA PHE A 51 8.04 5.67 21.95
C PHE A 51 8.54 4.31 22.44
N MET A 52 9.83 4.20 22.78
CA MET A 52 10.40 2.96 23.33
C MET A 52 9.77 2.60 24.67
N ASN A 53 9.66 3.56 25.60
CA ASN A 53 9.04 3.32 26.91
C ASN A 53 7.57 2.91 26.79
N GLU A 54 6.81 3.52 25.87
CA GLU A 54 5.43 3.15 25.60
C GLU A 54 5.31 1.70 25.11
N GLU A 55 6.22 1.25 24.24
CA GLU A 55 6.22 -0.13 23.75
C GLU A 55 6.67 -1.14 24.81
N ASP A 56 7.72 -0.84 25.59
CA ASP A 56 8.17 -1.69 26.69
C ASP A 56 7.03 -1.94 27.69
N LEU A 57 6.32 -0.89 28.09
CA LEU A 57 5.15 -1.01 28.97
C LEU A 57 4.04 -1.86 28.35
N ARG A 58 3.85 -1.80 27.03
CA ARG A 58 2.85 -2.59 26.32
C ARG A 58 3.22 -4.07 26.28
N VAL A 59 4.47 -4.39 25.95
CA VAL A 59 4.99 -5.76 25.93
C VAL A 59 4.91 -6.39 27.32
N LEU A 60 5.29 -5.65 28.36
CA LEU A 60 5.18 -6.09 29.75
C LEU A 60 3.75 -6.43 30.15
N LYS A 61 2.77 -5.61 29.77
CA LYS A 61 1.33 -5.87 29.99
C LYS A 61 0.86 -7.12 29.25
N LEU A 62 1.15 -7.23 27.95
CA LEU A 62 0.71 -8.36 27.12
C LEU A 62 1.22 -9.68 27.64
N ALA A 63 2.50 -9.74 28.01
CA ALA A 63 3.06 -10.98 28.52
C ALA A 63 2.47 -11.34 29.89
N ARG A 64 2.04 -10.33 30.71
CA ARG A 64 1.36 -10.54 32.01
C ARG A 64 0.01 -11.19 31.79
N GLU A 65 -0.75 -10.67 30.86
CA GLU A 65 -2.07 -11.19 30.50
C GLU A 65 -2.01 -12.60 29.91
N LYS A 66 -0.95 -12.92 29.16
CA LYS A 66 -0.76 -14.25 28.56
C LYS A 66 -0.10 -15.28 29.47
N GLU A 67 0.15 -14.96 30.74
CA GLU A 67 0.82 -15.83 31.73
C GLU A 67 2.18 -16.40 31.28
N ILE A 68 2.81 -15.81 30.26
CA ILE A 68 4.11 -16.22 29.71
C ILE A 68 5.19 -16.11 30.81
N TRP A 69 5.01 -15.18 31.76
CA TRP A 69 5.92 -14.90 32.87
C TRP A 69 5.94 -15.93 34.00
N SER A 70 5.14 -17.00 33.93
CA SER A 70 5.25 -18.12 34.90
C SER A 70 6.62 -18.79 34.88
N SER A 71 7.43 -18.53 33.84
CA SER A 71 8.78 -19.08 33.63
C SER A 71 9.93 -18.06 33.78
N VAL A 72 9.64 -16.78 34.00
CA VAL A 72 10.64 -15.70 33.97
C VAL A 72 10.59 -14.88 35.27
N ASP A 73 11.74 -14.77 35.96
CA ASP A 73 11.88 -14.05 37.23
C ASP A 73 11.83 -12.52 37.03
N LEU A 74 10.63 -11.96 37.17
CA LEU A 74 10.34 -10.54 36.99
C LEU A 74 11.17 -9.63 37.91
N GLU A 75 11.44 -10.04 39.15
CA GLU A 75 12.21 -9.20 40.07
C GLU A 75 13.66 -9.06 39.59
N LYS A 76 14.20 -10.11 39.00
CA LYS A 76 15.56 -10.10 38.43
C LYS A 76 15.64 -9.27 37.14
N VAL A 77 14.68 -9.43 36.23
CA VAL A 77 14.64 -8.66 34.96
C VAL A 77 14.39 -7.17 35.24
N LEU A 78 13.47 -6.84 36.15
CA LEU A 78 13.22 -5.45 36.56
C LEU A 78 14.41 -4.84 37.32
N ALA A 79 15.18 -5.66 38.05
CA ALA A 79 16.43 -5.22 38.68
C ALA A 79 17.57 -4.99 37.67
N GLU A 80 17.64 -5.79 36.60
CA GLU A 80 18.65 -5.69 35.52
C GLU A 80 18.34 -4.58 34.51
N ILE A 81 17.07 -4.25 34.24
CA ILE A 81 16.65 -3.09 33.44
C ILE A 81 17.02 -1.74 34.13
N GLN A 82 17.51 -1.81 35.37
CA GLN A 82 18.11 -0.74 36.16
C GLN A 82 17.17 0.42 36.55
N SER A 83 16.90 0.48 37.87
CA SER A 83 16.61 1.61 38.79
C SER A 83 15.77 2.83 38.39
N ASP A 84 15.81 3.28 37.13
CA ASP A 84 15.22 4.55 36.69
C ASP A 84 13.73 4.41 36.37
N ILE A 85 13.32 3.27 35.81
CA ILE A 85 11.91 2.99 35.51
C ILE A 85 11.13 2.70 36.80
N LEU A 86 11.72 2.02 37.78
CA LEU A 86 11.08 1.69 39.05
C LEU A 86 10.78 2.94 39.91
N ASN A 87 11.61 3.99 39.84
CA ASN A 87 11.31 5.26 40.48
C ASN A 87 10.11 5.97 39.81
N LYS A 88 9.96 5.90 38.49
CA LYS A 88 8.75 6.39 37.78
C LYS A 88 7.50 5.55 38.07
N ILE A 89 7.62 4.22 38.18
CA ILE A 89 6.50 3.31 38.52
C ILE A 89 6.03 3.50 39.97
N SER A 90 6.93 3.90 40.87
CA SER A 90 6.58 4.16 42.28
C SER A 90 5.64 5.37 42.46
N PHE A 91 5.49 6.21 41.44
CA PHE A 91 4.52 7.30 41.37
C PHE A 91 3.15 6.81 40.86
N SER A 92 2.52 5.86 41.57
CA SER A 92 1.05 5.72 41.69
C SER A 92 0.67 4.37 42.32
N ARG A 93 0.92 4.19 43.62
CA ARG A 93 0.19 3.16 44.39
C ARG A 93 -1.09 3.70 45.05
N GLU A 94 -1.28 5.02 45.10
CA GLU A 94 -2.42 5.66 45.78
C GLU A 94 -3.41 6.40 44.86
N ASP A 95 -3.09 6.61 43.57
CA ASP A 95 -3.97 7.37 42.65
C ASP A 95 -5.01 6.53 41.89
N VAL A 96 -5.13 5.23 42.18
CA VAL A 96 -6.02 4.32 41.44
C VAL A 96 -7.50 4.53 41.78
N THR A 97 -7.84 5.27 42.84
CA THR A 97 -9.24 5.43 43.27
C THR A 97 -9.86 6.81 43.03
N ASN A 98 -9.08 7.85 42.69
CA ASN A 98 -9.61 9.22 42.61
C ASN A 98 -9.12 9.97 41.36
N ASN A 99 -9.56 9.57 40.16
CA ASN A 99 -9.80 10.50 39.04
C ASN A 99 -10.34 9.74 37.82
N VAL A 100 -11.65 9.58 37.76
CA VAL A 100 -12.34 8.94 36.62
C VAL A 100 -12.72 9.94 35.52
N ASN A 101 -12.51 11.26 35.69
CA ASN A 101 -13.06 12.27 34.76
C ASN A 101 -12.09 13.36 34.25
N GLU A 102 -10.78 13.14 34.29
CA GLU A 102 -9.83 13.95 33.51
C GLU A 102 -9.00 13.02 32.62
N ALA A 103 -9.06 13.22 31.30
CA ALA A 103 -8.22 12.49 30.37
C ALA A 103 -6.75 12.84 30.68
N LYS A 104 -6.05 11.98 31.42
CA LYS A 104 -4.62 12.17 31.70
C LYS A 104 -3.87 12.29 30.38
N LYS A 105 -3.22 13.45 30.16
CA LYS A 105 -2.39 13.70 28.98
C LYS A 105 -1.25 12.68 28.95
N THR A 106 -1.04 12.04 27.81
CA THR A 106 0.10 11.13 27.59
C THR A 106 1.42 11.90 27.54
N GLU A 107 2.57 11.26 27.83
CA GLU A 107 3.90 11.91 27.72
C GLU A 107 4.12 12.52 26.33
N LEU A 108 3.61 11.86 25.28
CA LEU A 108 3.61 12.38 23.91
C LEU A 108 2.81 13.69 23.75
N ASP A 109 1.69 13.86 24.46
CA ASP A 109 0.87 15.07 24.35
C ASP A 109 1.55 16.27 24.99
N LEU A 110 2.23 16.04 26.12
CA LEU A 110 3.04 17.06 26.78
C LEU A 110 4.20 17.50 25.88
N PHE A 111 4.91 16.53 25.27
CA PHE A 111 5.97 16.84 24.31
C PHE A 111 5.47 17.69 23.12
N LEU A 112 4.31 17.33 22.56
CA LEU A 112 3.71 18.09 21.46
C LEU A 112 3.39 19.51 21.90
N GLU A 113 2.74 19.70 23.05
CA GLU A 113 2.39 21.03 23.57
C GLU A 113 3.61 21.93 23.77
N GLU A 114 4.72 21.37 24.24
CA GLU A 114 5.98 22.10 24.47
C GLU A 114 6.71 22.46 23.17
N ASN A 115 6.59 21.63 22.12
CA ASN A 115 7.39 21.75 20.89
C ASN A 115 6.59 22.22 19.66
N LEU A 116 5.30 22.53 19.81
CA LEU A 116 4.39 22.96 18.72
C LEU A 116 4.93 24.14 17.89
N SER A 117 5.64 25.09 18.51
CA SER A 117 6.19 26.28 17.84
C SER A 117 7.43 25.98 16.99
N ASN A 118 8.15 24.89 17.29
CA ASN A 118 9.42 24.54 16.66
C ASN A 118 9.26 23.48 15.55
N LEU A 119 8.12 22.81 15.48
CA LEU A 119 7.86 21.75 14.51
C LEU A 119 7.12 22.28 13.28
N SER A 120 7.44 21.74 12.10
CA SER A 120 6.70 22.08 10.88
C SER A 120 5.27 21.52 10.93
N PRO A 121 4.28 22.17 10.30
CA PRO A 121 2.91 21.65 10.21
C PRO A 121 2.83 20.25 9.60
N GLU A 122 3.76 19.90 8.70
CA GLU A 122 3.84 18.58 8.07
C GLU A 122 4.26 17.51 9.09
N ILE A 123 5.27 17.80 9.91
CA ILE A 123 5.71 16.91 10.98
C ILE A 123 4.60 16.70 12.01
N ILE A 124 3.92 17.78 12.42
CA ILE A 124 2.80 17.70 13.36
C ILE A 124 1.67 16.82 12.81
N ASN A 125 1.32 16.99 11.53
CA ASN A 125 0.32 16.13 10.89
C ASN A 125 0.76 14.68 10.84
N ARG A 126 2.03 14.40 10.53
CA ARG A 126 2.57 13.05 10.50
C ARG A 126 2.57 12.41 11.90
N LEU A 127 2.96 13.16 12.93
CA LEU A 127 2.86 12.74 14.34
C LEU A 127 1.42 12.38 14.73
N ASN A 128 0.46 13.22 14.37
CA ASN A 128 -0.97 12.97 14.64
C ASN A 128 -1.51 11.74 13.89
N LEU A 129 -1.02 11.45 12.69
CA LEU A 129 -1.38 10.25 11.94
C LEU A 129 -0.77 9.01 12.59
N ILE A 130 0.52 9.04 12.91
CA ILE A 130 1.24 7.92 13.50
C ILE A 130 0.76 7.62 14.93
N LYS A 131 0.33 8.64 15.70
CA LYS A 131 -0.29 8.45 17.02
C LYS A 131 -1.53 7.54 16.96
N LYS A 132 -2.27 7.56 15.84
CA LYS A 132 -3.45 6.71 15.64
C LYS A 132 -3.12 5.28 15.23
N LEU A 133 -1.88 5.01 14.82
CA LEU A 133 -1.43 3.67 14.45
C LEU A 133 -1.13 2.86 15.71
N SER A 134 -1.68 1.65 15.76
CA SER A 134 -1.27 0.65 16.75
C SER A 134 0.17 0.22 16.46
N ASN A 135 0.92 -0.08 17.52
CA ASN A 135 2.33 -0.47 17.40
C ASN A 135 2.51 -1.76 16.60
N ASP A 136 1.60 -2.73 16.73
CA ASP A 136 1.63 -4.01 15.96
C ASP A 136 1.10 -3.89 14.54
N GLN A 137 0.44 -2.78 14.21
CA GLN A 137 -0.26 -2.68 12.94
C GLN A 137 0.74 -2.48 11.81
N VAL A 138 0.75 -3.40 10.84
CA VAL A 138 1.47 -3.20 9.58
C VAL A 138 0.99 -1.93 8.90
N VAL A 139 1.94 -1.06 8.56
CA VAL A 139 1.66 0.23 7.94
C VAL A 139 1.51 0.05 6.43
N THR A 140 0.50 0.70 5.89
CA THR A 140 0.13 0.62 4.47
C THR A 140 0.33 1.96 3.79
N GLN A 141 0.33 1.94 2.47
CA GLN A 141 0.50 3.13 1.65
C GLN A 141 -0.57 4.18 1.96
N SER A 142 -0.17 5.45 1.92
CA SER A 142 -1.06 6.57 2.22
C SER A 142 -1.98 6.87 1.05
N LYS A 143 -3.30 6.74 1.25
CA LYS A 143 -4.32 7.18 0.27
C LYS A 143 -4.17 8.66 -0.08
N LEU A 144 -3.72 9.49 0.86
CA LEU A 144 -3.53 10.92 0.61
C LEU A 144 -2.36 11.15 -0.36
N ASP A 145 -1.25 10.46 -0.15
CA ASP A 145 -0.08 10.62 -1.01
C ASP A 145 -0.31 9.97 -2.38
N ALA A 146 -1.04 8.86 -2.43
CA ALA A 146 -1.57 8.30 -3.66
C ALA A 146 -2.39 9.34 -4.46
N LYS A 147 -3.33 10.06 -3.81
CA LYS A 147 -4.11 11.12 -4.49
C LYS A 147 -3.22 12.23 -5.05
N LYS A 148 -2.21 12.68 -4.28
CA LYS A 148 -1.28 13.72 -4.73
C LYS A 148 -0.49 13.25 -5.95
N TRP A 149 0.03 12.02 -5.91
CA TRP A 149 0.78 11.43 -7.00
C TRP A 149 -0.09 11.29 -8.25
N ILE A 150 -1.29 10.70 -8.13
CA ILE A 150 -2.22 10.49 -9.25
C ILE A 150 -2.63 11.82 -9.87
N TYR A 151 -2.90 12.84 -9.04
CA TYR A 151 -3.24 14.17 -9.53
C TYR A 151 -2.10 14.79 -10.35
N LYS A 152 -0.87 14.75 -9.80
CA LYS A 152 0.31 15.24 -10.50
C LYS A 152 0.51 14.47 -11.80
N ARG A 153 0.41 13.14 -11.77
CA ARG A 153 0.60 12.31 -12.95
C ARG A 153 -0.45 12.56 -14.02
N ALA A 154 -1.71 12.78 -13.65
CA ALA A 154 -2.76 13.17 -14.59
C ALA A 154 -2.44 14.49 -15.32
N MET A 155 -1.86 15.47 -14.61
CA MET A 155 -1.38 16.72 -15.21
C MET A 155 -0.20 16.47 -16.16
N ASP A 156 0.75 15.63 -15.75
CA ASP A 156 1.93 15.28 -16.56
C ASP A 156 1.54 14.55 -17.85
N LEU A 157 0.45 13.78 -17.83
CA LEU A 157 -0.13 13.14 -19.02
C LEU A 157 -0.80 14.13 -19.99
N GLY A 158 -0.94 15.40 -19.59
CA GLY A 158 -1.50 16.48 -20.42
C GLY A 158 -2.95 16.85 -20.10
N TRP A 159 -3.49 16.40 -18.95
CA TRP A 159 -4.79 16.90 -18.52
C TRP A 159 -4.69 18.40 -18.19
N ASP A 160 -5.50 19.24 -18.84
CA ASP A 160 -5.63 20.65 -18.51
C ASP A 160 -7.12 21.02 -18.39
N ALA A 161 -7.46 21.67 -17.29
CA ALA A 161 -8.78 22.24 -17.05
C ALA A 161 -9.24 23.15 -18.20
N LYS A 162 -8.33 23.90 -18.84
CA LYS A 162 -8.65 24.78 -19.97
C LYS A 162 -9.11 24.02 -21.20
N LEU A 163 -8.66 22.77 -21.38
CA LEU A 163 -9.02 21.95 -22.53
C LEU A 163 -10.36 21.23 -22.34
N PHE A 164 -10.68 20.84 -21.09
CA PHE A 164 -11.76 19.88 -20.84
C PHE A 164 -12.91 20.42 -19.98
N ASN A 165 -12.71 21.47 -19.17
CA ASN A 165 -13.77 21.93 -18.25
C ASN A 165 -15.02 22.39 -18.98
N GLU A 166 -14.90 23.10 -20.11
CA GLU A 166 -16.05 23.59 -20.86
C GLU A 166 -16.92 22.42 -21.33
N PHE A 167 -16.32 21.45 -22.03
CA PHE A 167 -17.00 20.22 -22.45
C PHE A 167 -17.60 19.46 -21.26
N GLU A 168 -16.83 19.24 -20.19
CA GLU A 168 -17.29 18.49 -19.03
C GLU A 168 -18.41 19.19 -18.25
N SER A 169 -18.47 20.52 -18.29
CA SER A 169 -19.52 21.31 -17.65
C SER A 169 -20.89 21.17 -18.32
N TYR A 170 -20.90 20.81 -19.61
CA TYR A 170 -22.13 20.54 -20.37
C TYR A 170 -22.62 19.10 -20.24
N LEU A 171 -21.88 18.23 -19.54
CA LEU A 171 -22.32 16.85 -19.33
C LEU A 171 -23.60 16.85 -18.47
N PRO A 172 -24.64 16.09 -18.90
CA PRO A 172 -25.90 16.04 -18.17
C PRO A 172 -25.67 15.46 -16.77
N TYR A 173 -26.26 16.11 -15.76
CA TYR A 173 -26.29 15.56 -14.41
C TYR A 173 -27.36 14.46 -14.34
N GLU A 174 -26.93 13.20 -14.31
CA GLU A 174 -27.82 12.03 -14.29
C GLU A 174 -28.20 11.56 -12.87
N GLY A 175 -28.12 12.46 -11.86
CA GLY A 175 -28.52 12.15 -10.50
C GLY A 175 -27.61 11.11 -9.82
N ARG A 176 -28.20 10.15 -9.10
CA ARG A 176 -27.46 9.05 -8.43
C ARG A 176 -27.17 7.85 -9.34
N GLY A 177 -27.54 7.93 -10.62
CA GLY A 177 -27.26 6.89 -11.61
C GLY A 177 -25.78 6.86 -11.99
N ARG A 178 -25.35 5.78 -12.65
CA ARG A 178 -24.05 5.77 -13.33
C ARG A 178 -24.13 6.73 -14.52
N PRO A 179 -23.23 7.71 -14.64
CA PRO A 179 -23.25 8.61 -15.77
C PRO A 179 -23.06 7.83 -17.07
N SER A 180 -23.88 8.13 -18.08
CA SER A 180 -23.77 7.56 -19.42
C SER A 180 -22.45 7.93 -20.10
N ILE A 181 -21.87 9.09 -19.75
CA ILE A 181 -20.61 9.60 -20.28
C ILE A 181 -19.62 9.81 -19.14
N GLU A 182 -18.50 9.10 -19.22
CA GLU A 182 -17.39 9.27 -18.28
C GLU A 182 -16.61 10.56 -18.55
N ARG A 183 -16.38 11.37 -17.51
CA ARG A 183 -15.53 12.58 -17.55
C ARG A 183 -14.12 12.26 -18.07
N ILE A 184 -13.57 13.12 -18.92
CA ILE A 184 -12.20 13.02 -19.44
C ILE A 184 -11.20 13.02 -18.30
N GLY A 185 -11.34 13.91 -17.32
CA GLY A 185 -10.44 13.97 -16.17
C GLY A 185 -10.38 12.68 -15.36
N LYS A 186 -11.50 11.93 -15.29
CA LYS A 186 -11.54 10.63 -14.61
C LYS A 186 -10.76 9.56 -15.38
N LYS A 187 -10.72 9.63 -16.71
CA LYS A 187 -9.89 8.74 -17.54
C LYS A 187 -8.39 8.94 -17.27
N TYR A 188 -7.94 10.20 -17.21
CA TYR A 188 -6.55 10.52 -16.86
C TYR A 188 -6.19 10.04 -15.44
N GLN A 189 -7.09 10.25 -14.48
CA GLN A 189 -6.92 9.74 -13.12
C GLN A 189 -6.87 8.20 -13.08
N TYR A 190 -7.65 7.51 -13.92
CA TYR A 190 -7.61 6.05 -14.03
C TYR A 190 -6.27 5.55 -14.56
N ILE A 191 -5.76 6.15 -15.63
CA ILE A 191 -4.44 5.82 -16.19
C ILE A 191 -3.36 6.02 -15.14
N ALA A 192 -3.32 7.21 -14.53
CA ALA A 192 -2.37 7.53 -13.47
C ALA A 192 -2.50 6.58 -12.26
N TYR A 193 -3.72 6.21 -11.87
CA TYR A 193 -3.92 5.29 -10.76
C TYR A 193 -3.34 3.90 -11.03
N HIS A 194 -3.56 3.34 -12.22
CA HIS A 194 -3.00 2.04 -12.57
C HIS A 194 -1.49 2.08 -12.74
N GLU A 195 -0.92 3.17 -13.26
CA GLU A 195 0.53 3.38 -13.26
C GLU A 195 1.10 3.43 -11.83
N TYR A 196 0.43 4.13 -10.92
CA TYR A 196 0.86 4.20 -9.52
C TYR A 196 0.81 2.84 -8.84
N LEU A 197 -0.25 2.07 -9.07
CA LEU A 197 -0.37 0.72 -8.54
C LEU A 197 0.73 -0.20 -9.06
N ALA A 198 1.02 -0.16 -10.36
CA ALA A 198 2.11 -0.93 -10.94
C ALA A 198 3.44 -0.60 -10.25
N TYR A 199 3.76 0.69 -10.12
CA TYR A 199 4.95 1.14 -9.38
C TYR A 199 4.98 0.61 -7.94
N LEU A 200 3.86 0.70 -7.23
CA LEU A 200 3.79 0.26 -5.84
C LEU A 200 3.98 -1.25 -5.70
N ILE A 201 3.33 -2.04 -6.55
CA ILE A 201 3.41 -3.51 -6.52
C ILE A 201 4.81 -3.99 -6.87
N ASP A 202 5.50 -3.30 -7.78
CA ASP A 202 6.88 -3.63 -8.17
C ASP A 202 7.91 -3.21 -7.11
N SER A 203 7.52 -2.41 -6.10
CA SER A 203 8.43 -1.83 -5.11
C SER A 203 8.15 -2.31 -3.68
N TYR A 204 6.91 -2.63 -3.34
CA TYR A 204 6.47 -2.87 -1.96
C TYR A 204 5.71 -4.18 -1.80
N GLN A 205 5.80 -4.74 -0.59
CA GLN A 205 5.13 -5.99 -0.22
C GLN A 205 3.61 -5.79 -0.06
N ILE A 206 2.86 -6.86 -0.26
CA ILE A 206 1.40 -6.87 -0.08
C ILE A 206 1.05 -7.46 1.28
N LYS A 207 0.12 -6.80 1.96
CA LYS A 207 -0.38 -7.25 3.25
C LYS A 207 -1.17 -8.54 3.06
N SER A 208 -0.87 -9.55 3.88
CA SER A 208 -1.64 -10.79 3.89
C SER A 208 -3.12 -10.52 4.15
N GLN A 209 -3.98 -11.20 3.40
CA GLN A 209 -5.42 -11.13 3.58
C GLN A 209 -5.92 -12.16 4.61
N SER A 210 -5.00 -12.96 5.18
CA SER A 210 -5.27 -13.93 6.23
C SER A 210 -5.64 -13.23 7.54
N TYR A 211 -6.83 -13.54 8.05
CA TYR A 211 -7.30 -13.12 9.37
C TYR A 211 -6.49 -13.69 10.53
N MET A 212 -5.58 -14.64 10.28
CA MET A 212 -4.75 -15.28 11.31
C MET A 212 -3.38 -14.64 11.49
N SER A 213 -2.93 -13.79 10.56
CA SER A 213 -1.61 -13.18 10.62
C SER A 213 -1.69 -11.70 10.25
N TYR A 214 -1.86 -10.86 11.27
CA TYR A 214 -1.88 -9.40 11.12
C TYR A 214 -0.54 -8.82 10.65
N SER A 215 0.52 -9.64 10.59
CA SER A 215 1.91 -9.24 10.44
C SER A 215 2.68 -10.06 9.41
N SER A 216 2.02 -10.72 8.45
CA SER A 216 2.69 -11.39 7.34
C SER A 216 2.43 -10.69 6.01
N ALA A 217 3.43 -10.74 5.14
CA ALA A 217 3.33 -10.37 3.75
C ALA A 217 2.89 -11.57 2.90
N GLU A 218 2.34 -11.29 1.73
CA GLU A 218 2.10 -12.28 0.69
C GLU A 218 2.75 -11.83 -0.61
N ASP A 219 3.21 -12.80 -1.41
CA ASP A 219 3.67 -12.54 -2.77
C ASP A 219 2.52 -11.99 -3.61
N PHE A 220 2.84 -11.07 -4.52
CA PHE A 220 1.88 -10.64 -5.52
C PHE A 220 1.74 -11.70 -6.61
N LEU A 221 0.60 -12.37 -6.61
CA LEU A 221 0.21 -13.36 -7.60
C LEU A 221 -0.64 -12.74 -8.71
N GLY A 222 -1.38 -11.66 -8.40
CA GLY A 222 -2.07 -10.87 -9.42
C GLY A 222 -3.19 -9.97 -8.90
N SER A 223 -3.84 -9.29 -9.84
CA SER A 223 -4.78 -8.18 -9.56
C SER A 223 -5.97 -8.52 -8.67
N TRP A 224 -6.32 -9.81 -8.53
CA TRP A 224 -7.41 -10.24 -7.65
C TRP A 224 -7.11 -10.05 -6.17
N GLN A 225 -5.85 -10.08 -5.74
CA GLN A 225 -5.48 -9.80 -4.36
C GLN A 225 -5.84 -8.35 -3.98
N LEU A 226 -5.82 -7.45 -4.96
CA LEU A 226 -6.11 -6.04 -4.78
C LEU A 226 -7.56 -5.66 -5.08
N ASP A 227 -8.43 -6.63 -5.38
CA ASP A 227 -9.80 -6.41 -5.90
C ASP A 227 -9.84 -5.57 -7.19
N LEU A 228 -8.77 -5.62 -7.99
CA LEU A 228 -8.62 -4.87 -9.25
C LEU A 228 -8.98 -5.74 -10.47
N ARG A 229 -9.87 -6.73 -10.30
CA ARG A 229 -10.34 -7.54 -11.43
C ARG A 229 -11.29 -6.72 -12.29
N ASP A 230 -10.71 -6.07 -13.29
CA ASP A 230 -11.46 -5.45 -14.38
C ASP A 230 -11.62 -6.45 -15.53
N ILE A 231 -12.38 -7.52 -15.25
CA ILE A 231 -12.73 -8.54 -16.25
C ILE A 231 -14.23 -8.40 -16.49
N ASP A 232 -14.62 -8.14 -17.74
CA ASP A 232 -16.02 -8.22 -18.12
C ASP A 232 -16.45 -9.69 -18.07
N PRO A 233 -17.39 -10.07 -17.17
CA PRO A 233 -17.83 -11.45 -17.04
C PRO A 233 -18.54 -11.99 -18.29
N THR A 234 -18.90 -11.12 -19.23
CA THR A 234 -19.44 -11.52 -20.55
C THR A 234 -18.35 -11.91 -21.54
N LEU A 235 -17.09 -11.57 -21.27
CA LEU A 235 -15.91 -11.94 -22.06
C LEU A 235 -15.26 -13.25 -21.60
N PHE A 236 -15.83 -13.97 -20.63
CA PHE A 236 -15.41 -15.34 -20.30
C PHE A 236 -15.81 -16.30 -21.44
N ILE A 237 -15.03 -16.30 -22.53
CA ILE A 237 -15.08 -17.33 -23.55
C ILE A 237 -14.69 -18.65 -22.86
N ARG A 238 -15.70 -19.46 -22.53
CA ARG A 238 -15.51 -20.74 -21.80
C ARG A 238 -14.86 -21.82 -22.66
N THR A 239 -15.05 -21.71 -23.97
CA THR A 239 -14.44 -22.55 -25.00
C THR A 239 -14.41 -21.69 -26.25
N THR A 240 -13.21 -21.45 -26.78
CA THR A 240 -13.09 -21.21 -28.21
C THR A 240 -13.49 -22.53 -28.84
N TYR A 241 -14.56 -22.60 -29.63
CA TYR A 241 -14.73 -23.78 -30.48
C TYR A 241 -13.40 -23.99 -31.19
N ASP A 242 -12.80 -25.19 -31.05
CA ASP A 242 -11.47 -25.57 -31.57
C ASP A 242 -11.40 -25.57 -33.11
N GLN A 243 -12.06 -24.63 -33.79
CA GLN A 243 -11.74 -24.26 -35.16
C GLN A 243 -10.50 -23.34 -35.23
N TRP A 244 -9.98 -22.88 -34.08
CA TRP A 244 -8.58 -22.43 -33.98
C TRP A 244 -7.58 -23.59 -33.83
N GLY A 245 -8.04 -24.83 -33.96
CA GLY A 245 -7.18 -25.92 -34.39
C GLY A 245 -6.69 -25.65 -35.81
N SER A 246 -5.44 -25.22 -35.93
CA SER A 246 -4.64 -25.38 -37.15
C SER A 246 -5.02 -24.50 -38.36
N SER A 247 -5.49 -23.27 -38.17
CA SER A 247 -5.34 -22.32 -39.27
C SER A 247 -3.88 -21.85 -39.30
N SER A 248 -3.03 -22.57 -40.01
CA SER A 248 -1.63 -22.23 -40.31
C SER A 248 -1.47 -20.95 -41.14
N ASN A 249 -2.55 -20.19 -41.32
CA ASN A 249 -2.65 -19.06 -42.22
C ASN A 249 -2.51 -17.77 -41.43
N SER A 250 -1.57 -16.93 -41.87
CA SER A 250 -1.40 -15.55 -41.44
C SER A 250 -2.75 -14.81 -41.51
N THR A 251 -3.19 -14.22 -40.41
CA THR A 251 -4.39 -13.37 -40.36
C THR A 251 -3.96 -11.90 -40.37
N TRP A 252 -4.88 -10.98 -40.67
CA TRP A 252 -4.55 -9.55 -40.76
C TRP A 252 -4.02 -8.95 -39.44
N TRP A 253 -4.42 -9.50 -38.29
CA TRP A 253 -3.97 -9.11 -36.95
C TRP A 253 -2.78 -9.94 -36.44
N GLN A 254 -2.46 -11.05 -37.14
CA GLN A 254 -1.28 -11.88 -36.90
C GLN A 254 -0.65 -12.30 -38.24
N PRO A 255 0.08 -11.38 -38.91
CA PRO A 255 0.69 -11.64 -40.22
C PRO A 255 1.90 -12.58 -40.14
N ILE A 256 2.38 -12.85 -38.93
CA ILE A 256 3.55 -13.68 -38.65
C ILE A 256 3.12 -14.99 -38.00
N THR A 257 3.52 -16.10 -38.62
CA THR A 257 3.40 -17.43 -38.02
C THR A 257 4.60 -17.68 -37.09
N MET A 258 4.32 -18.02 -35.84
CA MET A 258 5.34 -18.47 -34.88
C MET A 258 5.26 -19.98 -34.72
N TYR A 259 6.42 -20.63 -34.69
CA TYR A 259 6.54 -22.06 -34.43
C TYR A 259 7.05 -22.27 -33.01
N PHE A 260 6.16 -22.68 -32.12
CA PHE A 260 6.52 -23.02 -30.74
C PHE A 260 6.99 -24.47 -30.69
N THR A 261 8.00 -24.75 -29.87
CA THR A 261 8.37 -26.13 -29.54
C THR A 261 7.29 -26.74 -28.65
N GLU A 262 6.91 -27.99 -28.92
CA GLU A 262 5.93 -28.74 -28.11
C GLU A 262 6.56 -29.35 -26.83
N SER A 263 7.88 -29.25 -26.68
CA SER A 263 8.60 -29.81 -25.54
C SER A 263 8.51 -28.92 -24.31
N MET A 264 8.24 -29.53 -23.14
CA MET A 264 8.34 -28.89 -21.82
C MET A 264 9.73 -29.02 -21.19
N ASP A 265 10.70 -29.63 -21.89
CA ASP A 265 12.06 -29.76 -21.39
C ASP A 265 12.78 -28.39 -21.37
N LEU A 266 13.31 -28.02 -20.21
CA LEU A 266 13.90 -26.71 -19.95
C LEU A 266 15.13 -26.43 -20.82
N GLN A 267 15.91 -27.45 -21.16
CA GLN A 267 17.07 -27.31 -22.03
C GLN A 267 16.65 -27.08 -23.48
N ILE A 268 15.66 -27.83 -23.95
CA ILE A 268 15.07 -27.65 -25.29
C ILE A 268 14.42 -26.27 -25.43
N LEU A 269 13.75 -25.78 -24.38
CA LEU A 269 13.16 -24.43 -24.35
C LEU A 269 14.22 -23.34 -24.43
N LYS A 270 15.35 -23.49 -23.72
CA LYS A 270 16.49 -22.57 -23.81
C LYS A 270 17.08 -22.56 -25.21
N ASP A 271 17.31 -23.72 -25.79
CA ASP A 271 17.88 -23.83 -27.14
C ASP A 271 16.93 -23.26 -28.19
N TRP A 272 15.61 -23.46 -28.04
CA TRP A 272 14.60 -22.83 -28.90
C TRP A 272 14.60 -21.30 -28.78
N LEU A 273 14.67 -20.76 -27.56
CA LEU A 273 14.64 -19.31 -27.30
C LEU A 273 15.86 -18.59 -27.89
N TRP A 274 17.04 -19.21 -27.83
CA TRP A 274 18.29 -18.59 -28.26
C TRP A 274 18.68 -18.90 -29.71
N ASN A 275 17.91 -19.72 -30.43
CA ASN A 275 18.13 -19.97 -31.84
C ASN A 275 17.62 -18.81 -32.71
N LYS A 276 18.54 -18.14 -33.41
CA LYS A 276 18.23 -17.03 -34.32
C LYS A 276 17.32 -17.42 -35.48
N GLU A 277 17.29 -18.70 -35.85
CA GLU A 277 16.43 -19.21 -36.94
C GLU A 277 14.95 -19.26 -36.53
N ASN A 278 14.65 -19.28 -35.23
CA ASN A 278 13.28 -19.25 -34.70
C ASN A 278 12.68 -17.84 -34.64
N ILE A 279 13.50 -16.81 -34.87
CA ILE A 279 13.04 -15.41 -34.88
C ILE A 279 12.29 -15.17 -36.19
N PRO A 280 11.00 -14.79 -36.15
CA PRO A 280 10.25 -14.54 -37.36
C PRO A 280 10.79 -13.32 -38.13
N ASP A 281 10.65 -13.34 -39.45
CA ASP A 281 11.04 -12.23 -40.31
C ASP A 281 10.17 -10.99 -40.06
N LEU A 282 10.71 -10.05 -39.29
CA LEU A 282 10.05 -8.82 -38.89
C LEU A 282 9.73 -7.88 -40.07
N LYS A 283 10.34 -8.06 -41.25
CA LYS A 283 9.98 -7.25 -42.43
C LYS A 283 8.56 -7.53 -42.92
N LYS A 284 8.01 -8.72 -42.59
CA LYS A 284 6.63 -9.10 -42.93
C LYS A 284 5.58 -8.49 -42.02
N SER A 285 5.95 -7.91 -40.86
CA SER A 285 4.98 -7.21 -40.00
C SER A 285 4.63 -5.81 -40.50
N SER A 286 5.52 -5.18 -41.29
CA SER A 286 5.31 -3.83 -41.82
C SER A 286 4.41 -3.75 -43.07
N SER A 287 3.99 -4.88 -43.65
CA SER A 287 3.12 -4.92 -44.83
C SER A 287 1.62 -4.85 -44.52
N CYS A 288 1.23 -4.55 -43.27
CA CYS A 288 -0.15 -4.14 -42.94
C CYS A 288 -0.43 -2.72 -43.47
N THR A 289 -0.42 -2.55 -44.78
CA THR A 289 -1.03 -1.40 -45.46
C THR A 289 -2.52 -1.68 -45.66
N ARG A 290 -3.30 -0.67 -45.27
CA ARG A 290 -4.76 -0.58 -45.28
C ARG A 290 -5.39 -0.90 -46.63
#